data_AF-A0A662KJM4-F1
#
_entry.id   AF-A0A662KJM4-F1
#
_cell.length_a   1.000
_cell.length_b   1.000
_cell.length_c   1.000
_cell.angle_alpha   90.00
_cell.angle_beta   90.00
_cell.angle_gamma   90.00
#
_symmetry.space_group_name_H-M   'P 1'
#
loop_
_entity.id
_entity.type
_entity.pdbx_description
1 polymer ?
#
loop_
_entity_poly.entity_id
_entity_poly.type
_entity_poly.pdbx_seq_one_letter_code
_entity_poly.pdbx_strand_id
1 'polypeptide(L)'
;MRYKAYFFCLGIISMFLGLLSILAVVLGKDSNITIVEFTSDAFRGGWGGIILLSAGLFYVHGIKRLDDIHYRAEVFVGSGMIWIVGGCEILRMILMSIPGEEGWLNTPEGFVSSYLPPYHPSILLLPFSLVVWMMERYYEKRGCRDSQGHK
;
A
#
# COMPACT_ATOMS: atom_id res chain seq x y z
N MET A 1 -11.22 -12.55 16.80
CA MET A 1 -10.26 -11.62 17.46
C MET A 1 -8.93 -11.49 16.73
N ARG A 2 -8.24 -12.58 16.35
CA ARG A 2 -6.88 -12.52 15.76
C ARG A 2 -6.73 -11.64 14.49
N TYR A 3 -7.66 -11.69 13.54
CA TYR A 3 -7.59 -10.89 12.32
C TYR A 3 -7.85 -9.39 12.54
N LYS A 4 -8.61 -9.02 13.58
CA LYS A 4 -8.85 -7.61 13.95
C LYS A 4 -7.54 -6.92 14.38
N ALA A 5 -6.72 -7.63 15.17
CA ALA A 5 -5.42 -7.12 15.60
C ALA A 5 -4.45 -6.92 14.42
N TYR A 6 -4.44 -7.83 13.44
CA TYR A 6 -3.61 -7.69 12.24
C TYR A 6 -3.93 -6.41 11.46
N PHE A 7 -5.20 -6.18 11.13
CA PHE A 7 -5.61 -4.97 10.41
C PHE A 7 -5.36 -3.71 11.23
N PHE A 8 -5.44 -3.79 12.56
CA PHE A 8 -5.21 -2.65 13.43
C PHE A 8 -3.74 -2.25 13.43
N CYS A 9 -2.85 -3.22 13.60
CA CYS A 9 -1.41 -3.00 13.47
C CYS A 9 -1.06 -2.46 12.08
N LEU A 10 -1.61 -3.04 11.02
CA LEU A 10 -1.39 -2.60 9.65
C LEU A 10 -1.87 -1.15 9.42
N GLY A 11 -3.06 -0.82 9.95
CA GLY A 11 -3.60 0.53 9.90
C GLY A 11 -2.72 1.55 10.63
N ILE A 12 -2.26 1.23 11.84
CA ILE A 12 -1.33 2.10 12.60
C ILE A 12 -0.01 2.29 11.86
N ILE A 13 0.58 1.21 11.34
CA ILE A 13 1.85 1.28 10.61
C ILE A 13 1.69 2.14 9.36
N SER A 14 0.61 1.93 8.58
CA SER A 14 0.31 2.74 7.39
C SER A 14 0.12 4.22 7.75
N MET A 15 -0.59 4.51 8.85
CA MET A 15 -0.79 5.88 9.34
C MET A 15 0.54 6.54 9.69
N PHE A 16 1.41 5.82 10.42
CA PHE A 16 2.70 6.34 10.85
C PHE A 16 3.62 6.63 9.65
N LEU A 17 3.68 5.70 8.68
CA LEU A 17 4.46 5.88 7.45
C LEU A 17 3.92 7.03 6.57
N GLY A 18 2.60 7.16 6.45
CA GLY A 18 1.97 8.28 5.76
C GLY A 18 2.29 9.62 6.42
N LEU A 19 2.22 9.69 7.75
CA LEU A 19 2.57 10.89 8.51
C LEU A 19 4.04 11.29 8.35
N LEU A 20 4.95 10.31 8.41
CA LEU A 20 6.39 10.54 8.17
C LEU A 20 6.64 11.07 6.75
N SER A 21 5.93 10.55 5.75
CA SER A 21 6.05 11.00 4.36
C SER A 21 5.61 12.46 4.20
N ILE A 22 4.50 12.85 4.83
CA ILE A 22 4.05 14.26 4.84
C ILE A 22 5.05 15.15 5.57
N LEU A 23 5.58 14.71 6.71
CA LEU A 23 6.60 15.46 7.46
C LEU A 23 7.87 15.67 6.62
N ALA A 24 8.33 14.66 5.87
CA ALA A 24 9.50 14.80 5.01
C ALA A 24 9.33 15.88 3.94
N VAL A 25 8.14 16.00 3.35
CA VAL A 25 7.79 17.07 2.41
C VAL A 25 7.77 18.44 3.09
N VAL A 26 7.13 18.54 4.26
CA VAL A 26 7.05 19.81 5.01
C VAL A 26 8.44 20.29 5.44
N LEU A 27 9.33 19.36 5.80
CA LEU A 27 10.72 19.68 6.14
C LEU A 27 11.60 19.95 4.92
N GLY A 28 11.13 19.63 3.70
CA GLY A 28 11.90 19.75 2.47
C GLY A 28 13.19 18.92 2.46
N LYS A 29 13.23 17.83 3.25
CA LYS A 29 14.46 17.05 3.46
C LYS A 29 14.25 15.60 3.09
N ASP A 30 14.95 15.19 2.03
CA ASP A 30 15.02 13.78 1.64
C ASP A 30 15.73 12.99 2.74
N SER A 31 15.00 12.02 3.28
CA SER A 31 15.47 11.22 4.41
C SER A 31 15.37 9.74 4.05
N ASN A 32 16.52 9.09 3.97
CA ASN A 32 16.61 7.65 3.78
C ASN A 32 16.74 6.96 5.14
N ILE A 33 15.72 6.19 5.53
CA ILE A 33 15.80 5.34 6.71
C ILE A 33 15.99 3.90 6.23
N THR A 34 17.26 3.48 6.18
CA THR A 34 17.70 2.12 5.80
C THR A 34 17.28 1.72 4.38
N ILE A 35 16.05 1.23 4.21
CA ILE A 35 15.49 0.70 2.94
C ILE A 35 14.34 1.59 2.44
N VAL A 36 13.83 2.50 3.27
CA VAL A 36 12.68 3.36 2.97
C VAL A 36 13.12 4.76 2.61
N GLU A 37 12.67 5.24 1.45
CA GLU A 37 12.83 6.62 0.98
C GLU A 37 11.66 7.48 1.44
N PHE A 38 11.94 8.56 2.17
CA PHE A 38 11.00 9.66 2.34
C PHE A 38 11.47 10.83 1.50
N THR A 39 10.83 10.99 0.33
CA THR A 39 11.13 12.06 -0.61
C THR A 39 10.39 13.34 -0.24
N SER A 40 11.03 14.48 -0.48
CA SER A 40 10.44 15.81 -0.38
C SER A 40 9.55 16.19 -1.56
N ASP A 41 9.46 15.33 -2.58
CA ASP A 41 8.58 15.54 -3.73
C ASP A 41 7.11 15.64 -3.32
N ALA A 42 6.46 16.73 -3.71
CA ALA A 42 5.06 17.02 -3.36
C ALA A 42 4.08 15.93 -3.83
N PHE A 43 4.32 15.33 -5.00
CA PHE A 43 3.46 14.27 -5.53
C PHE A 43 3.75 12.92 -4.86
N ARG A 44 5.03 12.54 -4.76
CA ARG A 44 5.40 11.21 -4.29
C ARG A 44 5.35 11.11 -2.76
N GLY A 45 6.00 12.02 -2.04
CA GLY A 45 5.96 12.07 -0.58
C GLY A 45 4.68 12.70 -0.04
N GLY A 46 4.19 13.75 -0.69
CA GLY A 46 3.04 14.54 -0.19
C GLY A 46 1.72 13.84 -0.46
N TRP A 47 1.36 13.70 -1.74
CA TRP A 47 0.12 13.03 -2.14
C TRP A 47 0.12 11.55 -1.77
N GLY A 48 1.24 10.84 -2.00
CA GLY A 48 1.41 9.45 -1.55
C GLY A 48 1.25 9.31 -0.03
N GLY A 49 1.81 10.24 0.76
CA GLY A 49 1.67 10.29 2.21
C GLY A 49 0.23 10.51 2.69
N ILE A 50 -0.50 11.43 2.05
CA ILE A 50 -1.93 11.69 2.34
C ILE A 50 -2.77 10.44 2.08
N ILE A 51 -2.52 9.75 0.96
CA ILE A 51 -3.22 8.50 0.62
C ILE A 51 -2.91 7.41 1.65
N LEU A 52 -1.64 7.24 2.04
CA LEU A 52 -1.24 6.24 3.05
C LEU A 52 -1.83 6.53 4.44
N LEU A 53 -1.86 7.81 4.83
CA LEU A 53 -2.47 8.26 6.10
C LEU A 53 -3.97 7.94 6.10
N SER A 54 -4.66 8.29 5.01
CA SER A 54 -6.10 8.04 4.85
C SER A 54 -6.41 6.55 4.79
N ALA A 55 -5.59 5.75 4.10
CA ALA A 55 -5.70 4.29 4.09
C ALA A 55 -5.59 3.71 5.51
N GLY A 56 -4.62 4.18 6.29
CA GLY A 56 -4.46 3.79 7.70
C GLY A 56 -5.70 4.09 8.54
N LEU A 57 -6.30 5.27 8.36
CA LEU A 57 -7.54 5.65 9.03
C LEU A 57 -8.71 4.74 8.65
N PHE A 58 -8.88 4.40 7.37
CA PHE A 58 -9.91 3.47 6.93
C PHE A 58 -9.73 2.06 7.51
N TYR A 59 -8.48 1.58 7.61
CA TYR A 59 -8.20 0.32 8.29
C TYR A 59 -8.60 0.35 9.76
N VAL A 60 -8.20 1.40 10.50
CA VAL A 60 -8.52 1.52 11.93
C VAL A 60 -10.03 1.68 12.16
N HIS A 61 -10.73 2.42 11.29
CA HIS A 61 -12.18 2.60 11.38
C HIS A 61 -12.93 1.30 11.07
N GLY A 62 -12.60 0.62 9.97
CA GLY A 62 -13.28 -0.57 9.49
C GLY A 62 -13.23 -1.76 10.46
N ILE A 63 -12.23 -1.80 11.36
CA ILE A 63 -12.08 -2.90 12.33
C ILE A 63 -13.18 -2.93 13.39
N LYS A 64 -13.83 -1.79 13.68
CA LYS A 64 -14.85 -1.68 14.74
C LYS A 64 -16.00 -2.67 14.52
N ARG A 65 -16.46 -2.84 13.28
CA ARG A 65 -17.59 -3.73 12.92
C ARG A 65 -17.39 -4.44 11.58
N LEU A 66 -16.38 -5.31 11.50
CA LEU A 66 -16.13 -6.17 10.32
C LEU A 66 -17.25 -7.18 10.01
N ASP A 67 -18.29 -7.28 10.84
CA ASP A 67 -19.44 -8.14 10.60
C ASP A 67 -20.43 -7.49 9.62
N ASP A 68 -20.43 -6.15 9.55
CA ASP A 68 -21.24 -5.35 8.63
C ASP A 68 -20.51 -5.15 7.28
N ILE A 69 -21.27 -5.17 6.19
CA ILE A 69 -20.73 -5.01 4.82
C ILE A 69 -20.07 -3.63 4.64
N HIS A 70 -20.65 -2.58 5.24
CA HIS A 70 -20.17 -1.20 5.13
C HIS A 70 -18.71 -1.04 5.61
N TYR A 71 -18.40 -1.51 6.81
CA TYR A 71 -17.03 -1.42 7.36
C TYR A 71 -16.05 -2.37 6.64
N ARG A 72 -16.54 -3.45 6.04
CA ARG A 72 -15.74 -4.32 5.17
C ARG A 72 -15.30 -3.58 3.91
N ALA A 73 -16.20 -2.78 3.32
CA ALA A 73 -15.88 -1.94 2.17
C ALA A 73 -14.82 -0.88 2.49
N GLU A 74 -14.83 -0.30 3.70
CA GLU A 74 -13.78 0.65 4.13
C GLU A 74 -12.38 0.03 4.13
N VAL A 75 -12.25 -1.21 4.64
CA VAL A 75 -10.98 -1.96 4.63
C VAL A 75 -10.53 -2.27 3.20
N PHE A 76 -11.47 -2.60 2.32
CA PHE A 76 -11.19 -2.83 0.90
C PHE A 76 -10.71 -1.56 0.20
N VAL A 77 -11.38 -0.42 0.44
CA VAL A 77 -10.98 0.88 -0.09
C VAL A 77 -9.59 1.26 0.42
N GLY A 78 -9.30 1.10 1.71
CA GLY A 78 -7.97 1.33 2.28
C GLY A 78 -6.89 0.47 1.62
N SER A 79 -7.21 -0.78 1.29
CA SER A 79 -6.31 -1.66 0.52
C SER A 79 -6.08 -1.16 -0.90
N GLY A 80 -7.16 -0.80 -1.60
CA GLY A 80 -7.10 -0.24 -2.95
C GLY A 80 -6.24 1.02 -3.02
N MET A 81 -6.32 1.88 -2.01
CA MET A 81 -5.49 3.08 -1.89
C MET A 81 -3.99 2.75 -1.81
N ILE A 82 -3.60 1.77 -0.97
CA ILE A 82 -2.21 1.31 -0.89
C ILE A 82 -1.76 0.71 -2.24
N TRP A 83 -2.65 -0.04 -2.90
CA TRP A 83 -2.37 -0.63 -4.21
C TRP A 83 -2.16 0.40 -5.32
N ILE A 84 -2.93 1.50 -5.33
CA ILE A 84 -2.75 2.57 -6.30
C ILE A 84 -1.37 3.20 -6.12
N VAL A 85 -0.99 3.58 -4.89
CA VAL A 85 0.32 4.21 -4.63
C VAL A 85 1.47 3.22 -4.86
N GLY A 86 1.35 1.99 -4.38
CA GLY A 86 2.35 0.95 -4.58
C GLY A 86 2.50 0.56 -6.06
N GLY A 87 1.38 0.50 -6.81
CA GLY A 87 1.36 0.24 -8.24
C GLY A 87 2.06 1.34 -9.04
N CYS A 88 1.84 2.61 -8.70
CA CYS A 88 2.57 3.73 -9.30
C CYS A 88 4.08 3.62 -9.08
N GLU A 89 4.52 3.20 -7.89
CA GLU A 89 5.94 3.03 -7.60
C GLU A 89 6.55 1.84 -8.36
N ILE A 90 5.82 0.74 -8.53
CA ILE A 90 6.24 -0.38 -9.38
C ILE A 90 6.36 0.09 -10.84
N LEU A 91 5.39 0.84 -11.36
CA LEU A 91 5.47 1.42 -12.70
C LEU A 91 6.67 2.35 -12.84
N ARG A 92 6.99 3.15 -11.83
CA ARG A 92 8.18 4.00 -11.81
C ARG A 92 9.47 3.18 -11.89
N MET A 93 9.59 2.08 -11.15
CA MET A 93 10.76 1.19 -11.24
C MET A 93 10.92 0.62 -12.65
N ILE A 94 9.82 0.18 -13.26
CA ILE A 94 9.82 -0.34 -14.63
C ILE A 94 10.23 0.77 -15.61
N LEU A 95 9.69 1.99 -15.47
CA LEU A 95 10.02 3.12 -16.34
C LEU A 95 11.47 3.58 -16.17
N MET A 96 12.02 3.55 -14.95
CA MET A 96 13.44 3.83 -14.68
C MET A 96 14.37 2.77 -15.27
N SER A 97 13.87 1.57 -15.55
CA SER A 97 14.64 0.51 -16.19
C SER A 97 14.79 0.70 -17.71
N ILE A 98 14.20 1.75 -18.31
CA ILE A 98 14.33 2.08 -19.73
C ILE A 98 15.33 3.25 -19.88
N PRO A 99 16.59 3.00 -20.30
CA PRO A 99 17.58 4.06 -20.45
C PRO A 99 17.31 4.85 -21.75
N GLY A 100 16.86 6.09 -21.61
CA GLY A 100 16.45 6.92 -22.76
C GLY A 100 17.54 7.26 -23.78
N GLU A 101 18.82 6.96 -23.53
CA GLU A 101 19.93 7.39 -24.38
C GLU A 101 20.64 6.29 -25.19
N GLU A 102 20.71 5.03 -24.73
CA GLU A 102 21.49 3.97 -25.42
C GLU A 102 20.66 2.77 -25.94
N GLY A 103 19.34 2.74 -25.70
CA GLY A 103 18.45 1.71 -26.26
C GLY A 103 17.18 1.49 -25.45
N TRP A 104 16.21 0.75 -26.01
CA TRP A 104 14.93 0.45 -25.35
C TRP A 104 15.07 -0.50 -24.13
N LEU A 105 16.19 -1.20 -24.00
CA LEU A 105 16.46 -2.15 -22.92
C LEU A 105 17.79 -1.80 -22.25
N ASN A 106 17.77 -1.75 -20.92
CA ASN A 106 18.99 -1.56 -20.16
C ASN A 106 19.91 -2.78 -20.26
N THR A 107 21.18 -2.56 -19.95
CA THR A 107 22.07 -3.69 -19.64
C THR A 107 21.48 -4.50 -18.48
N PRO A 108 21.71 -5.82 -18.40
CA PRO A 108 21.16 -6.64 -17.32
C PRO A 108 21.50 -6.11 -15.92
N GLU A 109 22.70 -5.53 -15.75
CA GLU A 109 23.14 -4.89 -14.50
C GLU A 109 22.40 -3.58 -14.24
N GLY A 110 22.24 -2.73 -15.26
CA GLY A 110 21.46 -1.50 -15.18
C GLY A 110 19.99 -1.78 -14.82
N PHE A 111 19.39 -2.83 -15.41
CA PHE A 111 18.04 -3.28 -15.08
C PHE A 111 17.92 -3.67 -13.60
N VAL A 112 18.83 -4.52 -13.09
CA VAL A 112 18.81 -4.95 -11.69
C VAL A 112 19.04 -3.77 -10.74
N SER A 113 19.89 -2.81 -11.12
CA SER A 113 20.15 -1.62 -10.31
C SER A 113 18.93 -0.71 -10.12
N SER A 114 18.02 -0.67 -11.10
CA SER A 114 16.77 0.12 -11.02
C SER A 114 15.77 -0.42 -9.97
N TYR A 115 15.93 -1.68 -9.54
CA TYR A 115 15.11 -2.29 -8.49
C TYR A 115 15.78 -2.27 -7.12
N LEU A 116 16.96 -1.67 -6.96
CA LEU A 116 17.61 -1.56 -5.66
C LEU A 116 16.97 -0.45 -4.80
N PRO A 117 17.14 -0.49 -3.47
CA PRO A 117 16.72 0.58 -2.59
C PRO A 117 17.32 1.93 -3.04
N PRO A 118 16.62 3.04 -2.75
CA PRO A 118 15.60 3.17 -1.70
C PRO A 118 14.15 3.00 -2.20
N TYR A 119 13.29 2.35 -1.40
CA TYR A 119 11.89 2.04 -1.75
C TYR A 119 10.91 2.98 -1.07
N HIS A 120 9.82 3.33 -1.75
CA HIS A 120 8.73 4.05 -1.11
C HIS A 120 7.96 3.14 -0.13
N PRO A 121 7.48 3.65 1.02
CA PRO A 121 6.83 2.84 2.05
C PRO A 121 5.61 2.02 1.57
N SER A 122 4.93 2.46 0.51
CA SER A 122 3.80 1.74 -0.09
C SER A 122 4.17 0.37 -0.67
N ILE A 123 5.40 0.21 -1.19
CA ILE A 123 5.86 -1.06 -1.77
C ILE A 123 6.02 -2.13 -0.70
N LEU A 124 6.44 -1.73 0.51
CA LEU A 124 6.53 -2.64 1.64
C LEU A 124 5.16 -3.06 2.17
N LEU A 125 4.17 -2.16 2.10
CA LEU A 125 2.80 -2.40 2.56
C LEU A 125 1.96 -3.25 1.57
N LEU A 126 2.32 -3.25 0.29
CA LEU A 126 1.64 -3.97 -0.79
C LEU A 126 1.40 -5.48 -0.52
N PRO A 127 2.41 -6.30 -0.13
CA PRO A 127 2.17 -7.72 0.14
C PRO A 127 1.23 -7.94 1.34
N PHE A 128 1.24 -7.02 2.31
CA PHE A 128 0.38 -7.11 3.49
C PHE A 128 -1.07 -6.67 3.21
N SER A 129 -1.28 -5.75 2.27
CA SER A 129 -2.63 -5.34 1.83
C SER A 129 -3.29 -6.42 0.96
N LEU A 130 -2.51 -7.24 0.27
CA LEU A 130 -2.97 -8.39 -0.54
C LEU A 130 -3.80 -9.40 0.27
N VAL A 131 -3.55 -9.51 1.58
CA VAL A 131 -4.30 -10.35 2.52
C VAL A 131 -5.78 -9.98 2.60
N VAL A 132 -6.14 -8.71 2.35
CA VAL A 132 -7.54 -8.25 2.30
C VAL A 132 -8.31 -8.94 1.19
N TRP A 133 -7.68 -9.09 0.02
CA TRP A 133 -8.29 -9.71 -1.15
C TRP A 133 -8.59 -11.20 -0.93
N MET A 134 -7.68 -11.89 -0.23
CA MET A 134 -7.89 -13.29 0.15
C MET A 134 -9.02 -13.46 1.17
N MET A 135 -9.20 -12.49 2.08
CA MET A 135 -10.33 -12.48 3.02
C MET A 135 -11.67 -12.27 2.30
N GLU A 136 -11.75 -11.37 1.32
CA GLU A 136 -12.98 -11.16 0.56
C GLU A 136 -13.44 -12.44 -0.15
N ARG A 137 -12.52 -13.13 -0.84
CA ARG A 137 -12.77 -14.45 -1.44
C ARG A 137 -13.26 -15.50 -0.43
N TYR A 138 -12.81 -15.42 0.83
CA TYR A 138 -13.28 -16.31 1.88
C TYR A 138 -14.73 -16.00 2.31
N TYR A 139 -15.09 -14.72 2.42
CA TYR A 139 -16.44 -14.31 2.78
C TYR A 139 -17.46 -14.57 1.66
N GLU A 140 -17.10 -14.33 0.40
CA GLU A 140 -17.92 -14.66 -0.76
C GLU A 140 -18.30 -16.15 -0.77
N LYS A 141 -17.31 -17.03 -0.52
CA LYS A 141 -17.54 -18.49 -0.43
C LYS A 141 -18.45 -18.89 0.73
N ARG A 142 -18.46 -18.16 1.85
CA ARG A 142 -19.41 -18.43 2.95
C ARG A 142 -20.82 -17.97 2.61
N GLY A 143 -20.98 -16.79 2.02
CA GLY A 143 -22.29 -16.30 1.56
C GLY A 143 -22.96 -17.26 0.56
N CYS A 144 -22.19 -17.83 -0.38
CA CYS A 144 -22.71 -18.84 -1.30
C CYS A 144 -23.12 -20.16 -0.62
N ARG A 145 -22.45 -20.55 0.48
CA ARG A 145 -22.72 -21.80 1.21
C ARG A 145 -24.01 -21.69 2.02
N ASP A 146 -24.24 -20.55 2.67
CA ASP A 146 -25.44 -20.31 3.48
C ASP A 146 -26.71 -20.22 2.60
N SER A 147 -26.58 -19.77 1.34
CA SER A 147 -27.67 -19.77 0.36
C SER A 147 -28.03 -21.17 -0.17
N GLN A 148 -27.11 -22.14 -0.10
CA GLN A 148 -27.34 -23.52 -0.56
C GLN A 148 -27.90 -24.44 0.55
N GLY A 149 -27.71 -24.11 1.84
CA GLY A 149 -28.24 -24.88 2.96
C GLY A 149 -29.72 -24.66 3.29
N HIS A 150 -30.39 -23.79 2.53
CA HIS A 150 -31.82 -23.46 2.68
C HIS A 150 -32.72 -24.08 1.59
N LYS A 151 -32.22 -25.07 0.85
CA LYS A 151 -33.00 -25.91 -0.07
C LYS A 151 -33.11 -27.32 0.49
#